data_AF-A0A357NG88-F1
#
_entry.id   AF-A0A357NG88-F1
#
_cell.length_a   1.000
_cell.length_b   1.000
_cell.length_c   1.000
_cell.angle_alpha   90.00
_cell.angle_beta   90.00
_cell.angle_gamma   90.00
#
_symmetry.space_group_name_H-M   'P 1'
#
loop_
_entity.id
_entity.type
_entity.pdbx_description
1 polymer ?
#
loop_
_entity_poly.entity_id
_entity_poly.type
_entity_poly.pdbx_seq_one_letter_code
_entity_poly.pdbx_strand_id
1 'polypeptide(L)'
;MPGMGQLITLNKGIRKIWAALLIGALLVTMAGCGGGSAKSGPDKPLVINLAGGDSGYPTPYGHYPRGPGIYKMQMIFDSLLERDE
;
A
#
# COMPACT_ATOMS: atom_id res chain seq x y z
N MET A 1 16.66 48.91 -41.84
CA MET A 1 16.87 47.46 -42.03
C MET A 1 16.95 46.78 -40.65
N PRO A 2 15.85 46.22 -40.10
CA PRO A 2 15.90 45.56 -38.80
C PRO A 2 16.14 44.06 -39.01
N GLY A 3 17.41 43.65 -39.05
CA GLY A 3 17.79 42.26 -39.34
C GLY A 3 18.77 41.73 -38.29
N MET A 4 18.51 40.52 -37.80
CA MET A 4 19.37 39.66 -36.96
C MET A 4 19.40 39.88 -35.44
N GLY A 5 19.29 41.10 -34.91
CA GLY A 5 19.35 41.32 -33.44
C GLY A 5 18.15 40.73 -32.65
N GLN A 6 16.97 40.69 -33.25
CA GLN A 6 15.71 40.28 -32.61
C GLN A 6 15.52 38.75 -32.53
N LEU A 7 16.19 37.97 -33.40
CA LEU A 7 16.04 36.51 -33.43
C LEU A 7 16.87 35.82 -32.33
N ILE A 8 18.01 36.40 -31.94
CA ILE A 8 18.89 35.85 -30.91
C ILE A 8 18.31 36.08 -29.50
N THR A 9 17.64 37.22 -29.28
CA THR A 9 16.93 37.51 -28.03
C THR A 9 15.69 36.63 -27.86
N LEU A 10 14.97 36.33 -28.95
CA LEU A 10 13.81 35.43 -28.95
C LEU A 10 14.18 34.01 -28.49
N ASN A 11 15.28 33.45 -29.02
CA ASN A 11 15.72 32.10 -28.65
C ASN A 11 16.27 32.04 -27.20
N LYS A 12 16.92 33.13 -26.73
CA LYS A 12 17.33 33.26 -25.31
C LYS A 12 16.11 33.37 -24.38
N GLY A 13 15.05 34.07 -24.79
CA GLY A 13 13.80 34.16 -24.05
C GLY A 13 13.08 32.81 -23.97
N ILE A 14 12.98 32.10 -25.09
CA ILE A 14 12.38 30.76 -25.17
C ILE A 14 13.17 29.76 -24.31
N ARG A 15 14.51 29.75 -24.36
CA ARG A 15 15.34 28.89 -23.49
C ARG A 15 15.19 29.20 -21.99
N LYS A 16 14.98 30.47 -21.61
CA LYS A 16 14.68 30.85 -20.23
C LYS A 16 13.30 30.38 -19.78
N ILE A 17 12.30 30.43 -20.67
CA ILE A 17 10.95 29.90 -20.41
C ILE A 17 11.01 28.37 -20.24
N TRP A 18 11.70 27.65 -21.13
CA TRP A 18 11.90 26.20 -20.99
C TRP A 18 12.68 25.82 -19.72
N ALA A 19 13.71 26.59 -19.36
CA ALA A 19 14.44 26.38 -18.10
C ALA A 19 13.54 26.62 -16.88
N ALA A 20 12.71 27.67 -16.89
CA ALA A 20 11.76 27.95 -15.81
C ALA A 20 10.67 26.87 -15.69
N LEU A 21 10.20 26.33 -16.82
CA LEU A 21 9.18 25.28 -16.86
C LEU A 21 9.73 23.94 -16.35
N LEU A 22 10.98 23.61 -16.70
CA LEU A 22 11.66 22.43 -16.16
C LEU A 22 11.94 22.54 -14.65
N ILE A 23 12.33 23.73 -14.17
CA ILE A 23 12.55 23.97 -12.73
C ILE A 23 11.21 23.91 -11.97
N GLY A 24 10.13 24.45 -12.54
CA GLY A 24 8.78 24.36 -11.97
C GLY A 24 8.27 22.93 -11.89
N ALA A 25 8.48 22.13 -12.93
CA ALA A 25 8.11 20.71 -12.94
C ALA A 25 8.93 19.89 -11.92
N LEU A 26 10.21 20.22 -11.73
CA LEU A 26 11.07 19.59 -10.73
C LEU A 26 10.65 19.91 -9.28
N LEU A 27 10.12 21.11 -9.04
CA LEU A 27 9.60 21.50 -7.71
C LEU A 27 8.29 20.78 -7.37
N VAL A 28 7.45 20.46 -8.37
CA VAL A 28 6.17 19.75 -8.19
C VAL A 28 6.36 18.27 -7.82
N THR A 29 7.46 17.64 -8.22
CA THR A 29 7.69 16.21 -7.95
C THR A 29 8.22 15.92 -6.53
N MET A 30 8.82 16.90 -5.85
CA MET A 30 9.34 16.72 -4.48
C MET A 30 8.28 16.84 -3.36
N ALA A 31 7.08 17.38 -3.66
CA ALA A 31 5.99 17.48 -2.69
C ALA A 31 5.13 16.20 -2.57
N GLY A 32 5.50 15.13 -3.30
CA GLY A 32 4.65 13.94 -3.50
C GLY A 32 5.10 12.64 -2.82
N CYS A 33 6.11 12.64 -1.94
CA CYS A 33 6.47 11.44 -1.16
C CYS A 33 6.06 11.60 0.30
N GLY A 34 4.76 11.49 0.54
CA GLY A 34 4.15 11.39 1.86
C GLY A 34 3.31 10.13 1.94
N GLY A 35 3.87 8.98 1.58
CA GLY A 35 3.27 7.69 1.90
C GLY A 35 3.16 7.61 3.41
N GLY A 36 1.93 7.68 3.93
CA GLY A 36 1.67 7.70 5.36
C GLY A 36 2.44 6.56 6.01
N SER A 37 3.43 6.90 6.83
CA SER A 37 3.97 5.96 7.79
C SER A 37 2.79 5.53 8.64
N ALA A 38 2.30 4.32 8.40
CA ALA A 38 1.41 3.64 9.31
C ALA A 38 2.14 3.65 10.64
N LYS A 39 1.74 4.57 11.53
CA LYS A 39 2.17 4.56 12.90
C LYS A 39 1.76 3.18 13.41
N SER A 40 2.74 2.34 13.72
CA SER A 40 2.56 1.20 14.62
C SER A 40 2.22 1.75 16.01
N GLY A 41 1.02 2.30 16.13
CA GLY A 41 0.31 2.27 17.39
C GLY A 41 0.14 0.81 17.80
N PRO A 42 -0.07 0.52 19.10
CA PRO A 42 -0.12 -0.84 19.62
C PRO A 42 -0.98 -1.69 18.69
N ASP A 43 -0.39 -2.79 18.20
CA ASP A 43 -1.02 -3.69 17.24
C ASP A 43 -2.44 -3.98 17.70
N LYS A 44 -3.41 -3.38 17.02
CA LYS A 44 -4.81 -3.60 17.36
C LYS A 44 -5.07 -5.07 17.05
N PRO A 45 -5.50 -5.88 18.03
CA PRO A 45 -5.76 -7.28 17.77
C PRO A 45 -6.83 -7.37 16.67
N LEU A 46 -6.54 -8.18 15.64
CA LEU A 46 -7.52 -8.48 14.60
C LEU A 46 -8.63 -9.33 15.22
N VAL A 47 -9.80 -8.73 15.44
CA VAL A 47 -10.96 -9.43 15.99
C VAL A 47 -11.72 -10.09 14.85
N ILE A 48 -11.69 -11.42 14.82
CA ILE A 48 -12.42 -12.22 13.84
C ILE A 48 -13.74 -12.65 14.48
N ASN A 49 -14.87 -12.17 13.95
CA ASN A 49 -16.21 -12.54 14.41
C ASN A 49 -16.60 -13.90 13.84
N LEU A 50 -16.06 -14.98 14.41
CA LEU A 50 -16.50 -16.32 14.09
C LEU A 50 -17.88 -16.55 14.74
N ALA A 51 -18.94 -16.60 13.94
CA ALA A 51 -20.28 -16.87 14.45
C ALA A 51 -20.35 -18.30 15.03
N GLY A 52 -20.44 -18.42 16.35
CA GLY A 52 -20.81 -19.67 17.02
C GLY A 52 -20.36 -19.76 18.47
N GLY A 53 -21.09 -20.56 19.25
CA GLY A 53 -20.88 -20.78 20.69
C GLY A 53 -19.73 -21.73 21.02
N ASP A 54 -19.82 -22.38 22.18
CA ASP A 54 -18.78 -23.27 22.75
C ASP A 54 -18.19 -24.22 21.70
N SER A 55 -16.99 -23.89 21.24
CA SER A 55 -16.26 -24.62 20.20
C SER A 55 -15.42 -25.76 20.78
N GLY A 56 -15.56 -26.05 22.08
CA GLY A 56 -14.75 -27.04 22.76
C GLY A 56 -13.25 -26.73 22.70
N TYR A 57 -12.44 -27.72 23.04
CA TYR A 57 -10.99 -27.60 22.97
C TYR A 57 -10.50 -27.96 21.55
N PRO A 58 -9.75 -27.09 20.86
CA PRO A 58 -9.26 -27.37 19.51
C PRO A 58 -8.14 -28.42 19.56
N THR A 59 -8.49 -29.67 19.29
CA THR A 59 -7.53 -30.78 19.20
C THR A 59 -7.38 -31.25 17.75
N PRO A 60 -6.15 -31.42 17.23
CA PRO A 60 -5.94 -31.86 15.84
C PRO A 60 -6.52 -33.26 15.55
N TYR A 61 -6.63 -34.12 16.57
CA TYR A 61 -7.13 -35.49 16.44
C TYR A 61 -8.58 -35.68 16.91
N GLY A 62 -9.12 -34.73 17.67
CA GLY A 62 -10.50 -34.78 18.17
C GLY A 62 -11.37 -33.90 17.30
N HIS A 63 -12.00 -34.51 16.30
CA HIS A 63 -12.89 -33.82 15.39
C HIS A 63 -14.16 -33.39 16.15
N TYR A 64 -14.28 -32.11 16.48
CA TYR A 64 -15.47 -31.55 17.13
C TYR A 64 -16.28 -30.74 16.10
N PRO A 65 -17.42 -31.25 15.60
CA PRO A 65 -18.11 -30.64 14.45
C PRO A 65 -19.01 -29.44 14.82
N ARG A 66 -18.91 -28.89 16.05
CA ARG A 66 -19.77 -27.77 16.48
C ARG A 66 -19.09 -26.42 16.33
N GLY A 67 -19.86 -25.46 15.81
CA GLY A 67 -19.46 -24.05 15.72
C GLY A 67 -18.19 -23.84 14.90
N PRO A 68 -17.52 -22.69 15.06
CA PRO A 68 -16.31 -22.35 14.31
C PRO A 68 -15.04 -23.03 14.82
N GLY A 69 -15.16 -24.08 15.65
CA GLY A 69 -14.02 -24.76 16.29
C GLY A 69 -12.98 -25.28 15.29
N ILE A 70 -13.43 -25.77 14.12
CA ILE A 70 -12.55 -26.25 13.05
C ILE A 70 -11.71 -25.12 12.44
N TYR A 71 -12.32 -23.97 12.16
CA TYR A 71 -11.57 -22.81 11.65
C TYR A 71 -10.56 -22.29 12.68
N LYS A 72 -10.91 -22.31 13.96
CA LYS A 72 -9.97 -21.96 15.04
C LYS A 72 -8.81 -22.94 15.12
N MET A 73 -9.06 -24.23 14.88
CA MET A 73 -8.02 -25.26 14.82
C MET A 73 -7.06 -25.03 13.65
N GLN A 74 -7.57 -24.73 12.45
CA GLN A 74 -6.76 -24.42 11.26
C GLN A 74 -5.93 -23.13 11.40
N MET A 75 -6.39 -22.17 12.22
CA MET A 75 -5.58 -20.98 12.53
C MET A 75 -4.43 -21.25 13.52
N ILE A 76 -4.50 -22.34 14.29
CA ILE A 76 -3.49 -22.70 15.30
C ILE A 76 -2.52 -23.76 14.77
N PHE A 77 -3.04 -24.72 14.01
CA PHE A 77 -2.30 -25.87 13.49
C PHE A 77 -2.30 -25.85 11.98
N ASP A 78 -1.12 -26.07 11.43
CA ASP A 78 -0.91 -26.20 10.00
C ASP A 78 -1.01 -27.68 9.57
N SER A 79 -1.33 -27.89 8.30
CA SER A 79 -1.35 -29.21 7.68
C SER A 79 -0.20 -29.34 6.70
N LEU A 80 0.40 -30.53 6.59
CA LEU A 80 1.49 -30.73 5.63
C LEU A 80 1.02 -30.60 4.17
N LEU A 81 -0.28 -30.81 3.94
CA LEU A 81 -0.92 -30.71 2.64
C LEU A 81 -2.15 -29.81 2.76
N GLU A 82 -2.03 -28.59 2.24
CA GLU A 82 -3.13 -27.65 2.17
C GLU A 82 -4.05 -27.98 0.98
N ARG A 83 -5.32 -27.59 1.08
CA ARG A 83 -6.21 -27.57 -0.08
C ARG A 83 -5.90 -26.30 -0.88
N ASP A 84 -5.56 -26.46 -2.14
CA ASP A 84 -5.57 -25.34 -3.09
C ASP A 84 -7.02 -24.88 -3.35
N GLU A 85 -7.16 -23.65 -3.87
CA GLU A 85 -8.43 -22.95 -4.15
C GLU A 85 -9.37 -23.65 -5.15
#